data_AF-A0A165JLM0-F1
#
_entry.id   AF-A0A165JLM0-F1
#
_cell.length_a   1.000
_cell.length_b   1.000
_cell.length_c   1.000
_cell.angle_alpha   90.00
_cell.angle_beta   90.00
_cell.angle_gamma   90.00
#
_symmetry.space_group_name_H-M   'P 1'
#
loop_
_entity.id
_entity.type
_entity.pdbx_description
1 polymer ?
#
loop_
_entity_poly.entity_id
_entity_poly.type
_entity_poly.pdbx_seq_one_letter_code
_entity_poly.pdbx_strand_id
1 'polypeptide(L)'
;MIGPGDTSYTSTSREAEEEAVDPIILYVGGESLSLTNLIVTHAACEVYNYDPDTGSASLASGRTNKLLMRRYALVQRARDADVFGIVVGTLAVASYLPLMTHLRRLLAKAKKKSYTISVGKMNPAKLANFMDIECFILVACPENSLIDSKAWQL
;
A
#
# COMPACT_ATOMS: atom_id res chain seq x y z
N MET A 1 60.05 14.71 20.60
CA MET A 1 59.14 14.65 21.77
C MET A 1 57.96 15.59 21.51
N ILE A 2 56.77 15.18 21.96
CA ILE A 2 55.41 15.50 21.46
C ILE A 2 54.94 16.96 21.73
N GLY A 3 54.12 17.52 20.82
CA GLY A 3 53.26 18.71 21.01
C GLY A 3 52.43 19.07 19.75
N PRO A 4 51.26 19.74 19.85
CA PRO A 4 49.98 19.22 19.32
C PRO A 4 49.33 19.98 18.15
N GLY A 5 48.49 19.26 17.40
CA GLY A 5 47.20 19.65 16.81
C GLY A 5 47.03 20.99 16.11
N ASP A 6 46.91 20.94 14.78
CA ASP A 6 46.13 21.92 14.00
C ASP A 6 44.98 21.23 13.29
N THR A 7 43.79 21.45 13.84
CA THR A 7 42.51 21.25 13.15
C THR A 7 42.24 22.52 12.34
N SER A 8 42.46 22.48 11.03
CA SER A 8 42.00 23.53 10.11
C SER A 8 41.10 22.94 9.04
N TYR A 9 39.82 22.90 9.39
CA TYR A 9 38.64 22.88 8.54
C TYR A 9 38.83 23.92 7.41
N THR A 10 39.18 23.46 6.22
CA THR A 10 39.11 24.30 5.01
C THR A 10 37.85 23.90 4.27
N SER A 11 36.81 24.71 4.50
CA SER A 11 35.58 24.71 3.73
C SER A 11 35.89 24.87 2.25
N THR A 12 35.70 23.82 1.46
CA THR A 12 35.54 23.96 0.02
C THR A 12 34.08 23.73 -0.28
N SER A 13 33.36 24.85 -0.37
CA SER A 13 32.08 24.98 -1.02
C SER A 13 32.18 24.41 -2.44
N ARG A 14 31.65 23.20 -2.63
CA ARG A 14 31.21 22.71 -3.94
C ARG A 14 29.70 22.72 -3.91
N GLU A 15 29.14 23.84 -4.34
CA GLU A 15 27.84 23.89 -5.00
C GLU A 15 27.99 23.03 -6.26
N ALA A 16 27.77 21.72 -6.10
CA ALA A 16 27.49 20.84 -7.21
C ALA A 16 25.98 20.93 -7.40
N GLU A 17 25.55 21.41 -8.56
CA GLU A 17 24.20 21.25 -9.04
C GLU A 17 23.83 19.77 -8.87
N GLU A 18 23.03 19.49 -7.84
CA GLU A 18 22.54 18.16 -7.54
C GLU A 18 21.47 17.86 -8.60
N GLU A 19 21.90 17.37 -9.77
CA GLU A 19 21.01 16.61 -10.64
C GLU A 19 20.35 15.58 -9.73
N ALA A 20 19.04 15.72 -9.51
CA ALA A 20 18.29 14.84 -8.63
C ALA A 20 18.32 13.44 -9.24
N VAL A 21 19.32 12.65 -8.85
CA VAL A 21 19.41 11.24 -9.20
C VAL A 21 18.33 10.54 -8.39
N ASP A 22 17.36 9.95 -9.08
CA ASP A 22 16.35 9.13 -8.43
C ASP A 22 17.06 8.02 -7.61
N PRO A 23 16.88 7.96 -6.28
CA PRO A 23 17.62 7.04 -5.45
C PRO A 23 17.24 5.59 -5.80
N ILE A 24 18.24 4.73 -5.95
CA ILE A 24 18.04 3.30 -6.16
C ILE A 24 17.82 2.63 -4.81
N ILE A 25 16.77 1.81 -4.71
CA ILE A 25 16.44 1.08 -3.48
C ILE A 25 16.77 -0.41 -3.66
N LEU A 26 17.58 -0.96 -2.76
CA LEU A 26 17.85 -2.39 -2.69
C LEU A 26 17.06 -3.03 -1.53
N TYR A 27 16.18 -3.97 -1.87
CA TYR A 27 15.42 -4.77 -0.93
C TYR A 27 16.04 -6.17 -0.79
N VAL A 28 16.26 -6.61 0.44
CA VAL A 28 16.75 -7.96 0.73
C VAL A 28 15.58 -8.81 1.23
N GLY A 29 15.19 -9.79 0.42
CA GLY A 29 14.07 -10.71 0.64
C GLY A 29 13.37 -11.09 -0.66
N GLY A 30 12.65 -12.22 -0.63
CA GLY A 30 11.81 -12.67 -1.74
C GLY A 30 10.53 -11.84 -1.93
N GLU A 31 9.64 -12.31 -2.81
CA GLU A 31 8.34 -11.66 -3.05
C GLU A 31 7.52 -11.59 -1.75
N SER A 32 7.26 -10.36 -1.31
CA SER A 32 6.52 -10.11 -0.07
C SER A 32 5.62 -8.88 -0.19
N LEU A 33 4.75 -8.72 0.80
CA LEU A 33 3.96 -7.52 0.93
C LEU A 33 4.85 -6.28 1.15
N SER A 34 5.92 -6.42 1.94
CA SER A 34 6.85 -5.33 2.20
C SER A 34 7.49 -4.82 0.92
N LEU A 35 7.96 -5.73 0.05
CA LEU A 35 8.47 -5.38 -1.28
C LEU A 35 7.39 -4.69 -2.13
N THR A 36 6.17 -5.24 -2.14
CA THR A 36 5.03 -4.67 -2.88
C THR A 36 4.72 -3.24 -2.44
N ASN A 37 4.70 -2.98 -1.12
CA ASN A 37 4.44 -1.65 -0.56
C ASN A 37 5.58 -0.67 -0.87
N LEU A 38 6.81 -1.16 -0.81
CA LEU A 38 8.01 -0.37 -1.11
C LEU A 38 8.00 0.13 -2.56
N ILE A 39 7.68 -0.75 -3.52
CA ILE A 39 7.54 -0.41 -4.95
C ILE A 39 6.43 0.64 -5.16
N VAL A 40 5.28 0.49 -4.50
CA VAL A 40 4.15 1.44 -4.64
C VAL A 40 4.46 2.80 -4.03
N THR A 41 5.15 2.81 -2.88
CA THR A 41 5.48 4.04 -2.15
C THR A 41 6.58 4.84 -2.88
N HIS A 42 7.52 4.13 -3.52
CA HIS A 42 8.65 4.73 -4.23
C HIS A 42 8.55 4.44 -5.74
N ALA A 43 7.40 4.71 -6.33
CA ALA A 43 7.12 4.39 -7.73
C ALA A 43 8.02 5.15 -8.74
N ALA A 44 8.68 6.23 -8.32
CA ALA A 44 9.65 6.97 -9.11
C ALA A 44 11.07 6.37 -9.04
N CYS A 45 11.34 5.49 -8.06
CA CYS A 45 12.66 4.91 -7.83
C CYS A 45 12.78 3.53 -8.49
N GLU A 46 13.99 3.19 -8.92
CA GLU A 46 14.30 1.80 -9.25
C GLU A 46 14.45 0.98 -7.97
N VAL A 47 13.66 -0.10 -7.87
CA VAL A 47 13.71 -1.04 -6.75
C VAL A 47 14.29 -2.36 -7.23
N TYR A 48 15.43 -2.78 -6.68
CA TYR A 48 16.00 -4.11 -6.87
C TYR A 48 15.64 -4.99 -5.68
N ASN A 49 15.25 -6.25 -5.94
CA ASN A 49 15.16 -7.26 -4.91
C ASN A 49 16.36 -8.21 -5.00
N TYR A 50 16.79 -8.73 -3.86
CA TYR A 50 17.70 -9.86 -3.75
C TYR A 50 17.08 -10.88 -2.81
N ASP A 51 16.77 -12.05 -3.33
CA ASP A 51 16.24 -13.16 -2.54
C ASP A 51 17.41 -14.04 -2.04
N PRO A 52 17.70 -14.04 -0.72
CA PRO A 52 18.81 -14.81 -0.17
C PRO A 52 18.60 -16.32 -0.27
N ASP A 53 17.34 -16.79 -0.36
CA ASP A 53 17.04 -18.23 -0.42
C ASP A 53 17.32 -18.80 -1.82
N THR A 54 17.09 -18.00 -2.86
CA THR A 54 17.36 -18.38 -4.26
C THR A 54 18.67 -17.83 -4.80
N GLY A 55 19.32 -16.92 -4.08
CA GLY A 55 20.54 -16.24 -4.51
C GLY A 55 20.35 -15.35 -5.75
N SER A 56 19.11 -14.93 -6.03
CA SER A 56 18.76 -14.21 -7.25
C SER A 56 18.49 -12.73 -6.98
N ALA A 57 19.00 -11.87 -7.86
CA ALA A 57 18.68 -10.44 -7.87
C ALA A 57 17.81 -10.12 -9.08
N SER A 58 16.75 -9.35 -8.89
CA SER A 58 15.91 -8.91 -10.00
C SER A 58 15.37 -7.50 -9.80
N LEU A 59 15.09 -6.81 -10.90
CA LEU A 59 14.39 -5.53 -10.85
C LEU A 59 12.94 -5.80 -10.43
N ALA A 60 12.56 -5.24 -9.29
CA ALA A 60 11.24 -5.41 -8.72
C ALA A 60 10.25 -4.47 -9.43
N SER A 61 9.63 -4.98 -10.49
CA SER A 61 8.68 -4.22 -11.31
C SER A 61 7.23 -4.54 -10.97
N GLY A 62 6.34 -3.58 -11.24
CA GLY A 62 4.89 -3.83 -11.19
C GLY A 62 4.38 -4.95 -12.11
N ARG A 63 5.16 -5.29 -13.15
CA ARG A 63 4.85 -6.36 -14.11
C ARG A 63 5.20 -7.76 -13.63
N THR A 64 6.29 -7.88 -12.87
CA THR A 64 6.73 -9.17 -12.31
C THR A 64 6.05 -9.49 -10.99
N ASN A 65 5.62 -8.48 -10.25
CA ASN A 65 4.95 -8.66 -8.96
C ASN A 65 3.46 -9.03 -9.12
N LYS A 66 3.13 -10.28 -8.81
CA LYS A 66 1.75 -10.82 -8.86
C LYS A 66 0.77 -10.07 -7.94
N LEU A 67 1.22 -9.61 -6.78
CA LEU A 67 0.38 -8.87 -5.83
C LEU A 67 0.00 -7.49 -6.39
N LEU A 68 0.92 -6.82 -7.10
CA LEU A 68 0.63 -5.55 -7.78
C LEU A 68 -0.39 -5.74 -8.91
N MET A 69 -0.21 -6.74 -9.77
CA MET A 69 -1.18 -7.06 -10.81
C MET A 69 -2.57 -7.35 -10.25
N ARG A 70 -2.65 -8.11 -9.16
CA ARG A 70 -3.91 -8.37 -8.47
C ARG A 70 -4.55 -7.08 -7.94
N ARG A 71 -3.76 -6.19 -7.33
CA ARG A 71 -4.24 -4.88 -6.85
C ARG A 71 -4.78 -4.04 -8.00
N TYR A 72 -4.09 -3.99 -9.15
CA TYR A 72 -4.59 -3.28 -10.33
C TYR A 72 -5.92 -3.84 -10.81
N ALA A 73 -6.08 -5.17 -10.88
CA ALA A 73 -7.34 -5.78 -11.26
C ALA A 73 -8.49 -5.39 -10.31
N LEU A 74 -8.23 -5.39 -8.99
CA LEU A 74 -9.23 -4.95 -8.00
C LEU A 74 -9.57 -3.46 -8.12
N VAL A 75 -8.59 -2.60 -8.40
CA VAL A 75 -8.81 -1.17 -8.63
C VAL A 75 -9.66 -0.92 -9.88
N GLN A 76 -9.42 -1.66 -10.96
CA GLN A 76 -10.26 -1.56 -12.16
C GLN A 76 -11.69 -2.01 -11.87
N ARG A 77 -11.87 -3.15 -11.19
CA ARG A 77 -13.22 -3.58 -10.75
C ARG A 77 -13.91 -2.53 -9.88
N ALA A 78 -13.19 -1.92 -8.94
CA ALA A 78 -13.73 -0.85 -8.11
C ALA A 78 -14.05 0.42 -8.91
N ARG A 79 -13.34 0.71 -10.01
CA ARG A 79 -13.67 1.84 -10.88
C ARG A 79 -15.03 1.64 -11.55
N ASP A 80 -15.28 0.43 -12.02
CA ASP A 80 -16.49 0.06 -12.76
C ASP A 80 -17.70 -0.19 -11.84
N ALA A 81 -17.47 -0.44 -10.54
CA ALA A 81 -18.54 -0.68 -9.58
C ALA A 81 -19.39 0.57 -9.29
N ASP A 82 -20.71 0.44 -9.24
CA ASP A 82 -21.66 1.51 -8.91
C ASP A 82 -22.11 1.49 -7.44
N VAL A 83 -22.03 0.33 -6.80
CA VAL A 83 -22.50 0.12 -5.42
C VAL A 83 -21.41 -0.40 -4.50
N PHE A 84 -21.17 0.32 -3.40
CA PHE A 84 -20.10 0.03 -2.45
C PHE A 84 -20.63 -0.34 -1.06
N GLY A 85 -19.98 -1.32 -0.42
CA GLY A 85 -20.18 -1.68 0.98
C GLY A 85 -18.98 -1.28 1.82
N ILE A 86 -19.15 -0.28 2.69
CA ILE A 86 -18.13 0.12 3.67
C ILE A 86 -18.25 -0.79 4.89
N VAL A 87 -17.30 -1.70 5.05
CA VAL A 87 -17.24 -2.69 6.13
C VAL A 87 -16.35 -2.16 7.26
N VAL A 88 -16.90 -2.11 8.47
CA VAL A 88 -16.17 -1.73 9.69
C VAL A 88 -15.96 -2.97 10.53
N GLY A 89 -14.72 -3.47 10.60
CA GLY A 89 -14.40 -4.73 11.28
C GLY A 89 -14.05 -4.57 12.76
N THR A 90 -13.69 -3.37 13.23
CA THR A 90 -13.33 -3.14 14.63
C THR A 90 -13.58 -1.69 15.04
N LEU A 91 -14.46 -1.48 16.04
CA LEU A 91 -14.78 -0.17 16.62
C LEU A 91 -13.60 0.49 17.38
N ALA A 92 -12.48 -0.22 17.54
CA ALA A 92 -11.31 0.23 18.28
C ALA A 92 -10.36 1.15 17.49
N VAL A 93 -10.65 1.43 16.21
CA VAL A 93 -9.85 2.38 15.43
C VAL A 93 -10.22 3.80 15.86
N ALA A 94 -9.31 4.47 16.58
CA ALA A 94 -9.42 5.89 16.84
C ALA A 94 -9.59 6.64 15.50
N SER A 95 -10.64 7.46 15.39
CA SER A 95 -10.95 8.26 14.20
C SER A 95 -11.52 7.53 12.96
N TYR A 96 -12.22 6.39 13.12
CA TYR A 96 -12.92 5.77 11.98
C TYR A 96 -14.08 6.63 11.43
N LEU A 97 -14.74 7.44 12.29
CA LEU A 97 -15.89 8.29 11.90
C LEU A 97 -15.52 9.38 10.87
N PRO A 98 -14.42 10.17 11.05
CA PRO A 98 -13.94 11.08 10.01
C PRO A 98 -13.64 10.39 8.68
N LEU A 99 -12.98 9.22 8.72
CA LEU A 99 -12.68 8.44 7.52
C LEU A 99 -13.95 7.98 6.81
N MET A 100 -14.93 7.46 7.54
CA MET A 100 -16.23 7.06 6.97
C MET A 100 -16.96 8.23 6.32
N THR A 101 -16.96 9.40 6.97
CA THR A 101 -17.58 10.62 6.44
C THR A 101 -16.89 11.04 5.15
N HIS A 102 -15.56 10.97 5.12
CA HIS A 102 -14.77 11.26 3.94
C HIS A 102 -15.07 10.30 2.78
N LEU A 103 -15.10 8.98 3.04
CA LEU A 103 -15.39 7.95 2.04
C LEU A 103 -16.79 8.11 1.45
N ARG A 104 -17.81 8.31 2.28
CA ARG A 104 -19.18 8.56 1.80
C ARG A 104 -19.26 9.80 0.92
N ARG A 105 -18.56 10.87 1.29
CA ARG A 105 -18.51 12.09 0.48
C ARG A 105 -17.84 11.86 -0.87
N LEU A 106 -16.75 11.10 -0.93
CA LEU A 106 -16.08 10.75 -2.18
C LEU A 106 -16.98 9.92 -3.10
N LEU A 107 -17.64 8.89 -2.56
CA LEU A 107 -18.56 8.04 -3.32
C LEU A 107 -19.76 8.84 -3.83
N ALA A 108 -20.37 9.68 -2.98
CA ALA A 108 -21.46 10.56 -3.37
C ALA A 108 -21.06 11.55 -4.48
N LYS A 109 -19.86 12.15 -4.39
CA LYS A 109 -19.33 13.02 -5.45
C LYS A 109 -19.14 12.28 -6.78
N ALA A 110 -18.77 11.01 -6.71
CA ALA A 110 -18.65 10.13 -7.87
C ALA A 110 -19.99 9.53 -8.33
N LYS A 111 -21.13 9.92 -7.74
CA LYS A 111 -22.47 9.37 -8.00
C LYS A 111 -22.60 7.85 -7.75
N LYS A 112 -21.77 7.32 -6.86
CA LYS A 112 -21.76 5.90 -6.46
C LYS A 112 -22.58 5.70 -5.18
N LYS A 113 -23.35 4.62 -5.11
CA LYS A 113 -24.15 4.26 -3.92
C LYS A 113 -23.23 3.66 -2.86
N SER A 114 -23.46 3.95 -1.58
CA SER A 114 -22.64 3.43 -0.50
C SER A 114 -23.47 2.99 0.70
N TYR A 115 -23.27 1.75 1.15
CA TYR A 115 -23.86 1.19 2.37
C TYR A 115 -22.79 1.04 3.44
N THR A 116 -23.16 1.12 4.71
CA THR A 116 -22.26 0.84 5.82
C THR A 116 -22.68 -0.42 6.51
N ILE A 117 -21.73 -1.33 6.69
CA ILE A 117 -21.96 -2.65 7.27
C ILE A 117 -21.03 -2.79 8.47
N SER A 118 -21.62 -2.91 9.65
CA SER A 118 -20.91 -3.30 10.85
C SER A 118 -21.03 -4.81 11.02
N VAL A 119 -19.91 -5.51 10.96
CA VAL A 119 -19.86 -6.96 11.12
C VAL A 119 -18.81 -7.27 12.17
N GLY A 120 -19.11 -8.18 13.10
CA GLY A 120 -18.10 -8.66 14.06
C GLY A 120 -17.00 -9.46 13.36
N LYS A 121 -16.96 -10.78 13.53
CA LYS A 121 -16.04 -11.61 12.74
C LYS A 121 -16.48 -11.63 11.28
N MET A 122 -15.66 -11.03 10.40
CA MET A 122 -15.87 -11.01 8.95
C MET A 122 -15.76 -12.44 8.38
N ASN A 123 -16.66 -12.78 7.47
CA ASN A 123 -16.65 -14.05 6.73
C ASN A 123 -17.22 -13.78 5.33
N PRO A 124 -16.62 -14.28 4.25
CA PRO A 124 -17.16 -14.19 2.89
C PRO A 124 -18.64 -14.56 2.80
N ALA A 125 -19.09 -15.61 3.49
CA ALA A 125 -20.48 -16.04 3.49
C ALA A 125 -21.47 -14.96 4.01
N LYS A 126 -21.02 -14.08 4.91
CA LYS A 126 -21.85 -12.96 5.40
C LYS A 126 -21.94 -11.83 4.38
N LEU A 127 -20.87 -11.58 3.63
CA LEU A 127 -20.84 -10.52 2.62
C LEU A 127 -21.60 -10.92 1.37
N ALA A 128 -21.63 -12.22 1.03
CA ALA A 128 -22.40 -12.75 -0.10
C ALA A 128 -23.92 -12.50 -0.01
N ASN A 129 -24.46 -12.25 1.20
CA ASN A 129 -25.87 -11.90 1.38
C ASN A 129 -26.22 -10.49 0.87
N PHE A 130 -25.23 -9.65 0.59
CA PHE A 130 -25.42 -8.30 0.05
C PHE A 130 -25.18 -8.29 -1.47
N MET A 131 -26.05 -8.98 -2.22
CA MET A 131 -25.90 -9.17 -3.68
C MET A 131 -25.89 -7.87 -4.47
N ASP A 132 -26.51 -6.81 -3.94
CA ASP A 132 -26.52 -5.49 -4.58
C ASP A 132 -25.18 -4.74 -4.48
N ILE A 133 -24.22 -5.25 -3.69
CA ILE A 133 -22.91 -4.62 -3.48
C ILE A 133 -21.87 -5.25 -4.39
N GLU A 134 -21.27 -4.41 -5.24
CA GLU A 134 -20.30 -4.83 -6.24
C GLU A 134 -18.85 -4.70 -5.75
N CYS A 135 -18.60 -3.81 -4.77
CA CYS A 135 -17.27 -3.60 -4.21
C CYS A 135 -17.32 -3.32 -2.71
N PHE A 136 -16.47 -3.99 -1.93
CA PHE A 136 -16.36 -3.77 -0.50
C PHE A 136 -15.11 -2.95 -0.13
N ILE A 137 -15.30 -1.96 0.73
CA ILE A 137 -14.23 -1.15 1.33
C ILE A 137 -14.08 -1.60 2.78
N LEU A 138 -12.97 -2.25 3.10
CA LEU A 138 -12.65 -2.63 4.47
C LEU A 138 -11.93 -1.50 5.20
N VAL A 139 -12.54 -0.98 6.26
CA VAL A 139 -11.92 -0.02 7.18
C VAL A 139 -11.40 -0.79 8.40
N ALA A 140 -10.09 -1.00 8.47
CA ALA A 140 -9.40 -1.67 9.57
C ALA A 140 -7.95 -1.18 9.69
N CYS A 141 -7.24 -1.62 10.74
CA CYS A 141 -5.84 -1.26 10.98
C CYS A 141 -4.93 -1.73 9.84
N PRO A 142 -4.06 -0.88 9.25
CA PRO A 142 -3.22 -1.24 8.11
C PRO A 142 -2.31 -2.45 8.36
N GLU A 143 -1.90 -2.68 9.61
CA GLU A 143 -1.03 -3.79 9.99
C GLU A 143 -1.75 -5.16 10.06
N ASN A 144 -3.07 -5.17 10.26
CA ASN A 144 -3.86 -6.41 10.46
C ASN A 144 -4.98 -6.60 9.41
N SER A 145 -5.18 -5.62 8.51
CA SER A 145 -6.28 -5.58 7.53
C SER A 145 -5.98 -6.33 6.22
N LEU A 146 -4.75 -6.83 6.04
CA LEU A 146 -4.44 -7.71 4.91
C LEU A 146 -4.94 -9.11 5.18
N ILE A 147 -6.26 -9.26 5.04
CA ILE A 147 -6.90 -10.57 5.04
C ILE A 147 -6.44 -11.32 3.79
N ASP A 148 -6.02 -12.58 3.96
CA ASP A 148 -5.59 -13.44 2.87
C ASP A 148 -6.64 -13.43 1.75
N SER A 149 -6.27 -12.73 0.69
CA SER A 149 -7.11 -12.43 -0.45
C SER A 149 -7.63 -13.69 -1.16
N LYS A 150 -7.07 -14.89 -0.92
CA LYS A 150 -7.66 -16.16 -1.40
C LYS A 150 -9.07 -16.41 -0.86
N ALA A 151 -9.39 -15.95 0.35
CA ALA A 151 -10.70 -16.14 0.94
C ALA A 151 -11.77 -15.16 0.40
N TRP A 152 -11.40 -14.09 -0.28
CA TRP A 152 -12.29 -12.95 -0.60
C TRP A 152 -12.52 -12.73 -2.10
N GLN A 153 -12.46 -13.78 -2.93
CA GLN A 153 -12.79 -13.71 -4.36
C GLN A 153 -14.32 -13.68 -4.61
N LEU A 154 -15.03 -12.82 -3.88
CA LEU A 154 -16.42 -12.47 -4.21
C LEU A 154 -16.45 -11.50 -5.40
#